data_AF-A0A1Q3C1H9-F1
#
_entry.id   AF-A0A1Q3C1H9-F1
#
_cell.length_a   1.000
_cell.length_b   1.000
_cell.length_c   1.000
_cell.angle_alpha   90.00
_cell.angle_beta   90.00
_cell.angle_gamma   90.00
#
_symmetry.space_group_name_H-M   'P 1'
#
loop_
_entity.id
_entity.type
_entity.pdbx_description
1 polymer ?
#
loop_
_entity_poly.entity_id
_entity_poly.type
_entity_poly.pdbx_seq_one_letter_code
_entity_poly.pdbx_strand_id
1 'polypeptide(L)'
;VVKTGTKEWENSIVAFLVGKKLPGKNVKEILVRKWGTVGRFSFHMVGSGVFMINFDNGQARDWVLANGPWDVWGYHFALRPWRKDMPLELGDCKSMPVWVKLRNVPVQYWNKVGLSYIASVLG
;
A
#
# COMPACT_ATOMS: atom_id res chain seq x y z
N VAL A 1 -21.40 11.82 13.41
CA VAL A 1 -20.92 10.42 13.54
C VAL A 1 -20.04 10.01 12.35
N VAL A 2 -20.56 9.91 11.12
CA VAL A 2 -19.77 9.47 9.94
C VAL A 2 -18.56 10.38 9.63
N LYS A 3 -18.72 11.71 9.72
CA LYS A 3 -17.60 12.65 9.50
C LYS A 3 -16.47 12.52 10.52
N THR A 4 -16.78 12.13 11.75
CA THR A 4 -15.81 11.92 12.83
C THR A 4 -14.97 10.67 12.55
N GLY A 5 -15.61 9.58 12.14
CA GLY A 5 -14.91 8.35 11.74
C GLY A 5 -14.04 8.54 10.49
N THR A 6 -14.50 9.29 9.49
CA THR A 6 -13.66 9.56 8.30
C THR A 6 -12.38 10.31 8.63
N LYS A 7 -12.41 11.24 9.60
CA LYS A 7 -11.22 11.95 10.05
C LYS A 7 -10.24 11.05 10.80
N GLU A 8 -10.76 10.10 11.58
CA GLU A 8 -9.94 9.16 12.35
C GLU A 8 -9.11 8.21 11.46
N TRP A 9 -9.64 7.84 10.30
CA TRP A 9 -9.00 6.92 9.35
C TRP A 9 -8.43 7.62 8.11
N GLU A 10 -8.27 8.94 8.14
CA GLU A 10 -7.78 9.72 6.98
C GLU A 10 -6.34 9.36 6.57
N ASN A 11 -5.54 8.89 7.53
CA ASN A 11 -4.16 8.48 7.34
C ASN A 11 -4.02 6.95 7.17
N SER A 12 -5.12 6.27 6.84
CA SER A 12 -5.15 4.82 6.74
C SER A 12 -4.82 4.28 5.36
N ILE A 13 -4.23 3.09 5.36
CA ILE A 13 -3.95 2.27 4.19
C ILE A 13 -4.69 0.96 4.37
N VAL A 14 -5.33 0.50 3.29
CA VAL A 14 -5.81 -0.87 3.17
C VAL A 14 -4.74 -1.68 2.45
N ALA A 15 -4.34 -2.78 3.06
CA ALA A 15 -3.34 -3.67 2.54
C ALA A 15 -3.88 -5.07 2.31
N PHE A 16 -3.48 -5.66 1.20
CA PHE A 16 -3.94 -6.96 0.72
C PHE A 16 -2.73 -7.86 0.51
N LEU A 17 -2.79 -9.07 1.08
CA LEU A 17 -1.76 -10.07 0.83
C LEU A 17 -2.14 -10.89 -0.40
N VAL A 18 -1.29 -10.86 -1.43
CA VAL A 18 -1.57 -11.52 -2.71
C VAL A 18 -1.12 -12.99 -2.65
N GLY A 19 -2.01 -13.90 -3.06
CA GLY A 19 -1.68 -15.32 -3.31
C GLY A 19 -1.65 -16.24 -2.09
N LYS A 20 -1.44 -15.73 -0.86
CA LYS A 20 -1.50 -16.56 0.36
C LYS A 20 -2.13 -15.80 1.52
N LYS A 21 -2.79 -16.53 2.41
CA LYS A 21 -3.26 -16.02 3.70
C LYS A 21 -2.18 -16.30 4.75
N LEU A 22 -1.67 -15.25 5.39
CA LEU A 22 -0.73 -15.37 6.50
C LEU A 22 -1.39 -14.96 7.82
N PRO A 23 -0.97 -15.54 8.96
CA PRO A 23 -1.45 -15.12 10.27
C PRO A 23 -1.14 -13.63 10.50
N GLY A 24 -2.15 -12.85 10.91
CA GLY A 24 -2.00 -11.40 11.06
C GLY A 24 -0.92 -10.98 12.06
N LYS A 25 -0.63 -11.81 13.07
CA LYS A 25 0.47 -11.55 14.02
C LYS A 25 1.82 -11.46 13.31
N ASN A 26 2.07 -12.37 12.37
CA ASN A 26 3.34 -12.44 11.63
C ASN A 26 3.45 -11.29 10.62
N VAL A 27 2.33 -10.96 9.97
CA VAL A 27 2.22 -9.78 9.10
C VAL A 27 2.54 -8.52 9.89
N LYS A 28 1.89 -8.32 11.05
CA LYS A 28 2.12 -7.17 11.93
C LYS A 28 3.58 -7.05 12.34
N GLU A 29 4.22 -8.15 12.76
CA GLU A 29 5.62 -8.13 13.18
C GLU A 29 6.56 -7.65 12.07
N ILE A 30 6.34 -8.11 10.83
CA ILE A 30 7.12 -7.68 9.67
C ILE A 30 6.88 -6.22 9.34
N LEU A 31 5.62 -5.78 9.35
CA LEU A 31 5.29 -4.37 9.08
C LEU A 31 5.89 -3.45 10.15
N VAL A 32 5.90 -3.85 11.42
CA VAL A 32 6.54 -3.07 12.49
C VAL A 32 8.04 -2.94 12.24
N ARG A 33 8.71 -4.01 11.80
CA ARG A 33 10.14 -3.94 11.43
C ARG A 33 10.41 -3.04 10.23
N LYS A 34 9.53 -3.04 9.23
CA LYS A 34 9.73 -2.29 7.98
C LYS A 34 9.32 -0.82 8.08
N TRP A 35 8.22 -0.53 8.76
CA TRP A 35 7.58 0.78 8.78
C TRP A 35 7.69 1.48 10.14
N GLY A 36 8.10 0.77 11.21
CA GLY A 36 8.19 1.34 12.54
C GLY A 36 9.21 2.48 12.67
N THR A 37 10.21 2.54 11.79
CA THR A 37 11.16 3.66 11.69
C THR A 37 10.61 4.84 10.89
N VAL A 38 9.64 4.60 10.01
CA VAL A 38 8.98 5.62 9.19
C VAL A 38 7.93 6.37 10.01
N GLY A 39 7.19 5.64 10.85
CA GLY A 39 6.20 6.22 11.74
C GLY A 39 5.49 5.18 12.59
N ARG A 40 4.82 5.66 13.63
CA ARG A 40 3.91 4.85 14.44
C ARG A 40 2.61 4.62 13.66
N PHE A 41 2.07 3.42 13.82
CA PHE A 41 0.82 3.02 13.20
C PHE A 41 0.10 1.98 14.03
N SER A 42 -1.23 1.95 13.91
CA SER A 42 -2.06 0.85 14.39
C SER A 42 -2.28 -0.17 13.28
N PHE A 43 -2.49 -1.44 13.66
CA PHE A 43 -2.70 -2.55 12.74
C PHE A 43 -3.97 -3.30 13.13
N HIS A 44 -4.90 -3.40 12.19
CA HIS A 44 -6.19 -4.04 12.35
C HIS A 44 -6.41 -5.06 11.24
N MET A 45 -6.87 -6.25 11.59
CA MET A 45 -7.33 -7.24 10.61
C MET A 45 -8.84 -7.02 10.41
N VAL A 46 -9.24 -6.68 9.19
CA VAL A 46 -10.64 -6.35 8.88
C VAL A 46 -11.34 -7.51 8.16
N GLY A 47 -10.57 -8.37 7.49
CA GLY A 47 -11.08 -9.55 6.81
C GLY A 47 -9.98 -10.55 6.52
N SER A 48 -10.37 -11.66 5.91
CA SER A 48 -9.45 -12.74 5.56
C SER A 48 -8.41 -12.28 4.52
N GLY A 49 -7.22 -11.88 4.98
CA GLY A 49 -6.14 -11.39 4.12
C GLY A 49 -6.22 -9.89 3.80
N VAL A 50 -7.10 -9.15 4.50
CA VAL A 50 -7.26 -7.71 4.39
C VAL A 50 -6.86 -7.05 5.71
N PHE A 51 -5.94 -6.11 5.62
CA PHE A 51 -5.36 -5.42 6.77
C PHE A 51 -5.59 -3.92 6.63
N MET A 52 -5.94 -3.28 7.72
CA MET A 52 -6.10 -1.83 7.80
C MET A 52 -5.00 -1.29 8.73
N ILE A 53 -4.19 -0.40 8.18
CA ILE A 53 -3.07 0.22 8.88
C ILE A 53 -3.35 1.71 8.99
N ASN A 54 -3.48 2.25 10.19
CA ASN A 54 -3.68 3.68 10.40
C ASN A 54 -2.39 4.32 10.91
N PHE A 55 -1.87 5.32 10.20
CA PHE A 55 -0.67 6.04 10.61
C PHE A 55 -1.04 7.26 11.44
N ASP A 56 -0.21 7.57 12.44
CA ASP A 56 -0.38 8.80 13.22
C ASP A 56 -0.12 10.06 12.37
N ASN A 57 0.62 9.92 11.27
CA ASN A 57 1.04 11.00 10.39
C ASN A 57 0.80 10.65 8.92
N GLY A 58 0.18 11.56 8.18
CA GLY A 58 -0.02 11.45 6.73
C GLY A 58 1.30 11.34 5.94
N GLN A 59 2.38 11.95 6.41
CA GLN A 59 3.69 11.82 5.73
C GLN A 59 4.23 10.38 5.81
N ALA A 60 4.02 9.68 6.93
CA ALA A 60 4.43 8.29 7.07
C ALA A 60 3.61 7.39 6.13
N ARG A 61 2.29 7.63 6.03
CA ARG A 61 1.41 6.98 5.05
C ARG A 61 1.93 7.17 3.62
N ASP A 62 2.19 8.42 3.23
CA ASP A 62 2.60 8.75 1.86
C ASP A 62 3.97 8.18 1.52
N TRP A 63 4.90 8.22 2.48
CA TRP A 63 6.21 7.61 2.32
C TRP A 63 6.09 6.09 2.12
N VAL A 64 5.26 5.39 2.91
CA VAL A 64 5.04 3.94 2.75
C VAL A 64 4.42 3.63 1.38
N LEU A 65 3.46 4.42 0.90
CA LEU A 65 2.87 4.24 -0.42
C LEU A 65 3.88 4.46 -1.56
N ALA A 66 4.76 5.46 -1.42
CA ALA A 66 5.73 5.82 -2.45
C ALA A 66 6.96 4.89 -2.52
N ASN A 67 7.37 4.29 -1.40
CA ASN A 67 8.63 3.54 -1.30
C ASN A 67 8.46 2.01 -1.30
N GLY A 68 7.35 1.50 -1.84
CA GLY A 68 7.19 0.06 -2.14
C GLY A 68 8.09 -0.41 -3.31
N PRO A 69 8.14 -1.72 -3.63
CA PRO A 69 7.19 -2.76 -3.25
C PRO A 69 7.39 -3.30 -1.83
N TRP A 70 6.29 -3.78 -1.24
CA TRP A 70 6.31 -4.36 0.09
C TRP A 70 6.01 -5.84 0.03
N ASP A 71 6.89 -6.64 0.62
CA ASP A 71 6.72 -8.09 0.71
C ASP A 71 6.64 -8.58 2.15
N VAL A 72 5.82 -9.58 2.40
CA VAL A 72 5.73 -10.29 3.67
C VAL A 72 5.99 -11.76 3.38
N TRP A 73 7.15 -12.27 3.82
CA TRP A 73 7.59 -13.65 3.56
C TRP A 73 7.57 -14.05 2.07
N GLY A 74 7.97 -13.14 1.19
CA GLY A 74 8.02 -13.38 -0.26
C GLY A 74 6.66 -13.25 -0.97
N TYR A 75 5.60 -12.89 -0.26
CA TYR A 75 4.29 -12.58 -0.85
C TYR A 75 4.11 -11.07 -0.95
N HIS A 76 3.69 -10.61 -2.13
CA HIS A 76 3.44 -9.20 -2.39
C HIS A 76 2.31 -8.66 -1.53
N PHE A 77 2.55 -7.48 -0.97
CA PHE A 77 1.64 -6.74 -0.14
C PHE A 77 1.15 -5.51 -0.93
N ALA A 78 -0.05 -5.63 -1.48
CA ALA A 78 -0.66 -4.58 -2.27
C ALA A 78 -1.27 -3.52 -1.34
N LEU A 79 -0.84 -2.27 -1.49
CA LEU A 79 -1.26 -1.16 -0.63
C LEU A 79 -2.17 -0.20 -1.39
N ARG A 80 -3.20 0.32 -0.73
CA ARG A 80 -3.98 1.46 -1.24
C ARG A 80 -4.36 2.44 -0.14
N PRO A 81 -4.41 3.75 -0.43
CA PRO A 81 -5.03 4.70 0.48
C PRO A 81 -6.46 4.28 0.79
N TRP A 82 -6.84 4.28 2.06
CA TRP A 82 -8.22 4.08 2.44
C TRP A 82 -9.08 5.21 1.88
N ARG A 83 -10.29 4.88 1.43
CA ARG A 83 -11.28 5.85 0.98
C ARG A 83 -12.61 5.53 1.61
N LYS A 84 -13.39 6.58 1.87
CA LYS A 84 -14.78 6.43 2.27
C LYS A 84 -15.51 5.61 1.20
N ASP A 85 -16.26 4.60 1.64
CA ASP A 85 -17.02 3.68 0.79
C ASP A 85 -16.17 2.70 -0.06
N MET A 86 -14.89 2.52 0.28
CA MET A 86 -14.05 1.48 -0.33
C MET A 86 -14.44 0.08 0.22
N PRO A 87 -14.64 -0.92 -0.65
CA PRO A 87 -14.85 -2.29 -0.19
C PRO A 87 -13.60 -2.81 0.51
N LEU A 88 -13.79 -3.44 1.68
CA LEU A 88 -12.73 -4.02 2.49
C LEU A 88 -12.59 -5.52 2.22
N GLU A 89 -12.77 -5.92 0.96
CA GLU A 89 -12.72 -7.29 0.50
C GLU A 89 -11.75 -7.45 -0.67
N LEU A 90 -10.96 -8.52 -0.65
CA LEU A 90 -10.02 -8.83 -1.71
C LEU A 90 -10.74 -9.14 -3.04
N GLY A 91 -11.97 -9.67 -3.00
CA GLY A 91 -12.76 -10.00 -4.18
C GLY A 91 -13.11 -8.80 -5.07
N ASP A 92 -13.19 -7.60 -4.47
CA ASP A 92 -13.53 -6.36 -5.17
C ASP A 92 -12.30 -5.55 -5.61
N CYS A 93 -11.11 -6.14 -5.49
CA CYS A 93 -9.83 -5.58 -5.89
C CYS A 93 -9.70 -5.55 -7.43
N LYS A 94 -10.32 -4.56 -8.10
CA LYS A 94 -10.31 -4.46 -9.57
C LYS A 94 -8.98 -4.03 -10.22
N SER A 95 -8.07 -3.44 -9.46
CA SER A 95 -6.76 -2.96 -9.95
C SER A 95 -5.73 -3.09 -8.84
N MET A 96 -4.46 -3.32 -9.14
CA MET A 96 -3.43 -3.45 -8.10
C MET A 96 -2.24 -2.57 -8.47
N PRO A 97 -1.74 -1.71 -7.55
CA PRO A 97 -0.51 -0.99 -7.82
C PRO A 97 0.65 -1.99 -7.88
N VAL A 98 1.42 -1.91 -8.97
CA VAL A 98 2.64 -2.71 -9.17
C VAL A 98 3.82 -1.74 -9.27
N TRP A 99 4.92 -2.10 -8.62
CA TRP A 99 6.16 -1.33 -8.67
C TRP A 99 7.04 -1.89 -9.78
N VAL A 100 7.39 -1.04 -10.75
CA VAL A 100 8.17 -1.43 -11.92
C VAL A 100 9.53 -0.73 -11.89
N LYS A 101 10.60 -1.50 -11.99
CA LYS A 101 11.96 -0.98 -12.11
C LYS A 101 12.38 -0.95 -13.57
N LEU A 102 12.30 0.22 -14.19
CA LEU A 102 12.82 0.44 -15.54
C LEU A 102 14.35 0.42 -15.52
N ARG A 103 14.97 -0.36 -16.41
CA ARG A 103 16.44 -0.47 -16.56
C ARG A 103 16.83 0.00 -17.95
N ASN A 104 18.04 0.55 -18.07
CA ASN A 104 18.62 1.01 -19.35
C ASN A 104 17.73 2.04 -20.09
N VAL A 105 17.02 2.90 -19.37
CA VAL A 105 16.26 4.01 -19.97
C VAL A 105 17.25 5.04 -20.51
N PRO A 106 17.24 5.36 -21.81
CA PRO A 106 18.13 6.39 -22.36
C PRO A 106 17.89 7.75 -21.69
N VAL A 107 18.96 8.50 -21.44
CA VAL A 107 18.90 9.75 -20.66
C VAL A 107 17.95 10.79 -21.26
N GLN A 108 17.71 10.76 -22.57
CA GLN A 108 16.76 11.66 -23.25
C GLN A 108 15.31 11.48 -22.75
N TYR A 109 14.98 10.31 -22.20
CA TYR A 109 13.65 10.01 -21.65
C TYR A 109 13.54 10.26 -20.13
N TRP A 110 14.58 10.75 -19.46
CA TRP A 110 14.59 11.02 -18.01
C TRP A 110 13.85 12.31 -17.65
N ASN A 111 12.63 12.44 -18.16
CA ASN A 111 11.72 13.51 -17.82
C ASN A 111 10.31 12.93 -17.69
N LYS A 112 9.38 13.73 -17.13
CA LYS A 112 8.01 13.30 -16.88
C LYS A 112 7.33 12.75 -18.13
N VAL A 113 7.56 13.37 -19.29
CA VAL A 113 6.92 12.97 -20.56
C VAL A 113 7.48 11.64 -21.04
N GLY A 114 8.81 11.49 -21.07
CA GLY A 114 9.47 10.26 -21.51
C GLY A 114 9.17 9.06 -20.63
N LEU A 115 9.24 9.23 -19.30
CA LEU A 115 8.90 8.17 -18.36
C LEU A 115 7.41 7.81 -18.42
N SER A 116 6.52 8.80 -18.56
CA SER A 116 5.08 8.54 -18.74
C SER A 116 4.78 7.78 -20.02
N TYR A 117 5.50 8.08 -21.12
CA TYR A 117 5.36 7.37 -22.39
C TYR A 117 5.80 5.90 -22.30
N ILE A 118 6.89 5.62 -21.58
CA ILE A 118 7.33 4.23 -21.34
C ILE A 118 6.32 3.51 -20.44
N ALA A 119 5.86 4.17 -19.37
CA ALA A 119 4.91 3.61 -18.42
C ALA A 119 3.54 3.33 -19.03
N SER A 120 3.09 4.11 -20.03
CA SER A 120 1.76 3.94 -20.63
C SER A 120 1.56 2.59 -21.33
N VAL A 121 2.64 1.89 -21.68
CA VAL A 121 2.56 0.52 -22.24
C VAL A 121 2.12 -0.51 -21.19
N LEU A 122 2.32 -0.20 -19.91
CA LEU A 122 2.01 -1.09 -18.80
C LEU A 122 0.56 -0.94 -18.30
N GLY A 123 -0.14 0.14 -18.71
CA GLY A 123 -1.50 0.46 -18.31
C GLY A 123 -1.63 1.79 -17.59
#